data_AF-A0A6A6X4U0-F1
#
_entry.id   AF-A0A6A6X4U0-F1
#
_cell.length_a   1.000
_cell.length_b   1.000
_cell.length_c   1.000
_cell.angle_alpha   90.00
_cell.angle_beta   90.00
_cell.angle_gamma   90.00
#
_symmetry.space_group_name_H-M   'P 1'
#
loop_
_entity.id
_entity.type
_entity.pdbx_description
1 polymer ?
#
loop_
_entity_poly.entity_id
_entity_poly.type
_entity_poly.pdbx_seq_one_letter_code
_entity_poly.pdbx_strand_id
1 'polypeptide(L)'
;MPWHVPSQVQIREFSKCNDNSLLSYLAARRVSAGFLIEIDQFIRGHVELMDYPSGKDFLEMLTHLPPLEAYQYFLKGYTRPARYMDGIIVSGDFSLPAGFRPTSLGMIKDKELEDFFDGFDYRYDILDRIDREVSAACVDLIYGRPVSSGLRRLVCYAVWGNPVDAYKWYEYNYQQEYMPHRYLPEHVILGDLPKSKDYTEPEPSVLSGWKRHRDVRSRMARAKDEGVGMSSFLVREGVVIMR
;
A
#
# COMPACT_ATOMS: atom_id res chain seq x y z
N MET A 1 -28.17 -36.91 11.58
CA MET A 1 -28.15 -35.56 10.97
C MET A 1 -26.82 -35.41 10.25
N PRO A 2 -26.80 -35.22 8.92
CA PRO A 2 -25.56 -35.00 8.21
C PRO A 2 -25.08 -33.58 8.51
N TRP A 3 -23.83 -33.49 8.94
CA TRP A 3 -23.12 -32.24 9.13
C TRP A 3 -23.06 -31.50 7.79
N HIS A 4 -23.64 -30.31 7.73
CA HIS A 4 -23.37 -29.38 6.65
C HIS A 4 -21.87 -29.06 6.69
N VAL A 5 -21.10 -29.66 5.79
CA VAL A 5 -19.78 -29.16 5.43
C VAL A 5 -20.03 -27.78 4.81
N PRO A 6 -19.46 -26.68 5.34
CA PRO A 6 -19.56 -25.39 4.67
C PRO A 6 -19.05 -25.60 3.25
N SER A 7 -19.86 -25.26 2.25
CA SER A 7 -19.40 -25.19 0.86
C SER A 7 -18.13 -24.36 0.86
N GLN A 8 -16.99 -24.98 0.59
CA GLN A 8 -15.74 -24.27 0.42
C GLN A 8 -15.98 -23.21 -0.65
N VAL A 9 -15.99 -21.94 -0.27
CA VAL A 9 -16.07 -20.83 -1.22
C VAL A 9 -14.89 -21.01 -2.16
N GLN A 10 -15.17 -21.31 -3.42
CA GLN A 10 -14.12 -21.46 -4.41
C GLN A 10 -13.63 -20.06 -4.76
N ILE A 11 -12.56 -19.64 -4.08
CA ILE A 11 -11.95 -18.34 -4.28
C ILE A 11 -11.36 -18.29 -5.69
N ARG A 12 -11.60 -17.17 -6.39
CA ARG A 12 -10.99 -16.89 -7.69
C ARG A 12 -9.47 -16.95 -7.63
N GLU A 13 -8.86 -17.55 -8.66
CA GLU A 13 -7.43 -17.43 -8.92
C GLU A 13 -7.18 -16.43 -10.05
N PHE A 14 -6.65 -15.27 -9.72
CA PHE A 14 -6.32 -14.20 -10.67
C PHE A 14 -5.30 -14.64 -11.72
N SER A 15 -4.31 -15.45 -11.33
CA SER A 15 -3.28 -15.95 -12.27
C SER A 15 -3.84 -16.88 -13.35
N LYS A 16 -5.02 -17.48 -13.12
CA LYS A 16 -5.72 -18.34 -14.09
C LYS A 16 -6.76 -17.58 -14.92
N CYS A 17 -7.00 -16.31 -14.61
CA CYS A 17 -7.93 -15.48 -15.37
C CYS A 17 -7.30 -15.07 -16.71
N ASN A 18 -7.83 -15.58 -17.82
CA ASN A 18 -7.43 -15.15 -19.17
C ASN A 18 -8.35 -14.02 -19.67
N ASP A 19 -8.50 -12.96 -18.88
CA ASP A 19 -9.39 -11.84 -19.17
C ASP A 19 -8.66 -10.73 -19.94
N ASN A 20 -9.14 -10.43 -21.16
CA ASN A 20 -8.48 -9.46 -22.03
C ASN A 20 -8.48 -8.04 -21.45
N SER A 21 -9.54 -7.64 -20.74
CA SER A 21 -9.66 -6.31 -20.15
C SER A 21 -8.65 -6.13 -19.01
N LEU A 22 -8.51 -7.12 -18.14
CA LEU A 22 -7.50 -7.15 -17.08
C LEU A 22 -6.09 -7.09 -17.66
N LEU A 23 -5.76 -7.95 -18.63
CA LEU A 23 -4.42 -7.97 -19.23
C LEU A 23 -4.09 -6.66 -19.95
N SER A 24 -5.06 -6.08 -20.65
CA SER A 24 -4.90 -4.77 -21.30
C SER A 24 -4.68 -3.66 -20.28
N TYR A 25 -5.42 -3.68 -19.17
CA TYR A 25 -5.24 -2.74 -18.07
C TYR A 25 -3.85 -2.85 -17.44
N LEU A 26 -3.39 -4.06 -17.13
CA LEU A 26 -2.06 -4.29 -16.55
C LEU A 26 -0.95 -3.78 -17.49
N ALA A 27 -1.05 -4.08 -18.78
CA ALA A 27 -0.12 -3.57 -19.79
C ALA A 27 -0.11 -2.03 -19.86
N ALA A 28 -1.29 -1.41 -19.89
CA ALA A 28 -1.42 0.06 -19.89
C ALA A 28 -0.82 0.70 -18.63
N ARG A 29 -0.90 0.01 -17.49
CA ARG A 29 -0.32 0.43 -16.20
C ARG A 29 1.12 -0.03 -15.98
N ARG A 30 1.76 -0.68 -16.95
CA ARG A 30 3.11 -1.25 -16.85
C ARG A 30 3.28 -2.20 -15.66
N VAL A 31 2.22 -2.94 -15.34
CA VAL A 31 2.21 -3.94 -14.27
C VAL A 31 2.44 -5.31 -14.89
N SER A 32 3.41 -6.06 -14.36
CA SER A 32 3.66 -7.43 -14.80
C SER A 32 2.48 -8.34 -14.46
N ALA A 33 2.06 -9.20 -15.40
CA ALA A 33 1.06 -10.24 -15.16
C ALA A 33 1.46 -11.19 -14.02
N GLY A 34 2.76 -11.32 -13.71
CA GLY A 34 3.23 -12.08 -12.55
C GLY A 34 2.67 -11.57 -11.22
N PHE A 35 2.25 -10.30 -11.14
CA PHE A 35 1.60 -9.77 -9.94
C PHE A 35 0.26 -10.48 -9.64
N LEU A 36 -0.44 -11.03 -10.63
CA LEU A 36 -1.65 -11.81 -10.39
C LEU A 36 -1.36 -13.10 -9.59
N ILE A 37 -0.17 -13.68 -9.77
CA ILE A 37 0.29 -14.83 -8.99
C ILE A 37 0.54 -14.42 -7.54
N GLU A 38 1.11 -13.23 -7.32
CA GLU A 38 1.35 -12.68 -5.99
C GLU A 38 0.04 -12.42 -5.24
N ILE A 39 -1.00 -11.95 -5.93
CA ILE A 39 -2.35 -11.81 -5.33
C ILE A 39 -2.89 -13.17 -4.89
N ASP A 40 -2.78 -14.20 -5.73
CA ASP A 40 -3.24 -15.54 -5.36
C ASP A 40 -2.44 -16.14 -4.19
N GLN A 41 -1.13 -15.90 -4.16
CA GLN A 41 -0.27 -16.30 -3.04
C GLN A 41 -0.63 -15.58 -1.76
N PHE A 42 -0.93 -14.27 -1.84
CA PHE A 42 -1.41 -13.49 -0.71
C PHE A 42 -2.71 -14.09 -0.16
N ILE A 43 -3.72 -14.28 -1.00
CA ILE A 43 -5.01 -14.82 -0.53
C ILE A 43 -4.84 -16.21 0.08
N ARG A 44 -4.02 -17.08 -0.52
CA ARG A 44 -3.69 -18.41 0.04
C ARG A 44 -2.88 -18.36 1.34
N GLY A 45 -2.05 -17.33 1.51
CA GLY A 45 -1.23 -17.11 2.70
C GLY A 45 -2.02 -16.59 3.90
N HIS A 46 -3.21 -16.01 3.66
CA HIS A 46 -4.08 -15.43 4.69
C HIS A 46 -5.35 -16.26 4.89
N VAL A 47 -5.18 -17.48 5.42
CA VAL A 47 -6.30 -18.39 5.69
C VAL A 47 -7.32 -17.80 6.65
N GLU A 48 -6.87 -16.91 7.54
CA GLU A 48 -7.70 -16.19 8.51
C GLU A 48 -8.77 -15.29 7.86
N LEU A 49 -8.62 -14.91 6.58
CA LEU A 49 -9.65 -14.20 5.83
C LEU A 49 -10.94 -15.01 5.71
N MET A 50 -10.83 -16.35 5.68
CA MET A 50 -11.98 -17.26 5.60
C MET A 50 -12.73 -17.38 6.92
N ASP A 51 -12.15 -16.96 8.04
CA ASP A 51 -12.73 -17.14 9.37
C ASP A 51 -13.45 -15.88 9.87
N TYR A 52 -13.09 -14.71 9.33
CA TYR A 52 -13.59 -13.42 9.79
C TYR A 52 -14.66 -12.82 8.86
N PRO A 53 -15.73 -12.18 9.37
CA PRO A 53 -16.82 -11.65 8.54
C PRO A 53 -16.37 -10.70 7.43
N SER A 54 -15.56 -9.66 7.74
CA SER A 54 -15.08 -8.73 6.71
C SER A 54 -14.13 -9.38 5.71
N GLY A 55 -13.37 -10.40 6.14
CA GLY A 55 -12.55 -11.24 5.28
C GLY A 55 -13.38 -12.10 4.32
N LYS A 56 -14.51 -12.66 4.79
CA LYS A 56 -15.45 -13.40 3.94
C LYS A 56 -16.10 -12.49 2.91
N ASP A 57 -16.60 -11.34 3.33
CA ASP A 57 -17.22 -10.36 2.43
C ASP A 57 -16.24 -9.91 1.34
N PHE A 58 -14.96 -9.70 1.70
CA PHE A 58 -13.90 -9.43 0.73
C PHE A 58 -13.76 -10.51 -0.32
N LEU A 59 -13.62 -11.77 0.13
CA LEU A 59 -13.39 -12.91 -0.75
C LEU A 59 -14.61 -13.20 -1.61
N GLU A 60 -15.82 -13.01 -1.07
CA GLU A 60 -17.07 -13.07 -1.83
C GLU A 60 -17.09 -12.00 -2.91
N MET A 61 -16.76 -10.74 -2.59
CA MET A 61 -16.70 -9.66 -3.58
C MET A 61 -15.67 -9.95 -4.68
N LEU A 62 -14.46 -10.40 -4.33
CA LEU A 62 -13.44 -10.78 -5.32
C LEU A 62 -13.89 -11.94 -6.22
N THR A 63 -14.72 -12.84 -5.71
CA THR A 63 -15.21 -13.99 -6.45
C THR A 63 -16.30 -13.58 -7.44
N HIS A 64 -17.23 -12.71 -7.05
CA HIS A 64 -18.40 -12.32 -7.86
C HIS A 64 -18.13 -11.20 -8.86
N LEU A 65 -17.17 -10.30 -8.59
CA LEU A 65 -16.85 -9.20 -9.50
C LEU A 65 -16.20 -9.71 -10.81
N PRO A 66 -16.37 -9.01 -11.94
CA PRO A 66 -15.57 -9.25 -13.14
C PRO A 66 -14.06 -9.18 -12.85
N PRO A 67 -13.18 -9.91 -13.58
CA PRO A 67 -11.75 -10.01 -13.25
C PRO A 67 -11.02 -8.67 -13.08
N LEU A 68 -11.25 -7.71 -13.98
CA LEU A 68 -10.67 -6.37 -13.87
C LEU A 68 -11.19 -5.62 -12.64
N GLU A 69 -12.50 -5.67 -12.39
CA GLU A 69 -13.13 -5.01 -11.24
C GLU A 69 -12.69 -5.62 -9.92
N ALA A 70 -12.57 -6.95 -9.85
CA ALA A 70 -12.04 -7.67 -8.69
C ALA A 70 -10.59 -7.25 -8.42
N TYR A 71 -9.76 -7.11 -9.47
CA TYR A 71 -8.39 -6.63 -9.35
C TYR A 71 -8.33 -5.18 -8.84
N GLN A 72 -9.16 -4.30 -9.38
CA GLN A 72 -9.25 -2.91 -8.94
C GLN A 72 -9.78 -2.80 -7.51
N TYR A 73 -10.73 -3.65 -7.13
CA TYR A 73 -11.25 -3.76 -5.78
C TYR A 73 -10.17 -4.18 -4.79
N PHE A 74 -9.38 -5.21 -5.12
CA PHE A 74 -8.19 -5.59 -4.35
C PHE A 74 -7.25 -4.38 -4.19
N LEU A 75 -6.95 -3.68 -5.28
CA LEU A 75 -6.05 -2.54 -5.24
C LEU A 75 -6.55 -1.36 -4.40
N LYS A 76 -7.82 -1.27 -4.00
CA LYS A 76 -8.27 -0.17 -3.11
C LYS A 76 -7.49 -0.17 -1.79
N GLY A 77 -7.23 -1.35 -1.23
CA GLY A 77 -6.48 -1.51 0.03
C GLY A 77 -4.97 -1.66 -0.13
N TYR A 78 -4.51 -2.14 -1.30
CA TYR A 78 -3.12 -2.58 -1.47
C TYR A 78 -2.39 -1.81 -2.58
N THR A 79 -1.07 -1.69 -2.43
CA THR A 79 -0.21 -1.10 -3.46
C THR A 79 0.26 -2.14 -4.46
N ARG A 80 0.42 -1.73 -5.72
CA ARG A 80 1.17 -2.51 -6.71
C ARG A 80 2.64 -2.66 -6.27
N PRO A 81 3.38 -3.66 -6.79
CA PRO A 81 4.77 -3.86 -6.40
C PRO A 81 5.65 -2.74 -6.96
N ALA A 82 6.49 -2.16 -6.11
CA ALA A 82 7.32 -1.00 -6.44
C ALA A 82 8.47 -1.27 -7.44
N ARG A 83 8.50 -2.42 -8.13
CA ARG A 83 9.57 -2.83 -9.05
C ARG A 83 9.50 -2.14 -10.43
N TYR A 84 9.14 -0.85 -10.45
CA TYR A 84 9.03 -0.03 -11.65
C TYR A 84 10.40 0.41 -12.20
N MET A 85 11.41 0.44 -11.34
CA MET A 85 12.79 0.77 -11.69
C MET A 85 13.75 -0.25 -11.09
N ASP A 86 14.58 -0.82 -11.94
CA ASP A 86 15.63 -1.74 -11.51
C ASP A 86 16.70 -0.99 -10.71
N GLY A 87 17.21 -1.62 -9.65
CA GLY A 87 18.28 -1.09 -8.82
C GLY A 87 17.89 -0.03 -7.79
N ILE A 88 16.74 0.66 -7.94
CA ILE A 88 16.33 1.68 -6.95
C ILE A 88 15.92 1.05 -5.61
N ILE A 89 15.25 -0.12 -5.65
CA ILE A 89 14.75 -0.81 -4.45
C ILE A 89 15.78 -1.77 -3.87
N VAL A 90 16.64 -2.32 -4.73
CA VAL A 90 17.75 -3.15 -4.28
C VAL A 90 18.72 -2.27 -3.52
N SER A 91 19.29 -2.78 -2.42
CA SER A 91 20.25 -2.10 -1.55
C SER A 91 21.62 -1.91 -2.25
N GLY A 92 21.63 -1.24 -3.40
CA GLY A 92 22.82 -0.93 -4.20
C GLY A 92 22.97 0.56 -4.46
N ASP A 93 24.04 0.87 -5.20
CA ASP A 93 24.36 2.21 -5.66
C ASP A 93 23.44 2.56 -6.84
N PHE A 94 22.48 3.44 -6.59
CA PHE A 94 21.60 4.00 -7.61
C PHE A 94 21.72 5.52 -7.57
N SER A 95 21.93 6.14 -8.72
CA SER A 95 22.00 7.59 -8.87
C SER A 95 21.09 8.05 -9.99
N LEU A 96 20.54 9.25 -9.83
CA LEU A 96 19.73 9.89 -10.86
C LEU A 96 20.61 10.77 -11.76
N PRO A 97 20.24 10.95 -13.04
CA PRO A 97 20.97 11.85 -13.92
C PRO A 97 21.04 13.27 -13.36
N ALA A 98 22.16 13.96 -13.60
CA ALA A 98 22.32 15.35 -13.21
C ALA A 98 21.19 16.21 -13.82
N GLY A 99 20.55 17.03 -12.98
CA GLY A 99 19.44 17.89 -13.39
C GLY A 99 18.09 17.18 -13.52
N PHE A 100 17.97 15.91 -13.12
CA PHE A 100 16.68 15.22 -13.05
C PHE A 100 15.69 16.00 -12.17
N ARG A 101 14.46 16.20 -12.66
CA ARG A 101 13.38 16.85 -11.93
C ARG A 101 12.14 15.96 -11.98
N PRO A 102 11.64 15.47 -10.83
CA PRO A 102 10.40 14.70 -10.81
C PRO A 102 9.22 15.62 -11.19
N THR A 103 8.25 15.05 -11.90
CA THR A 103 6.97 15.73 -12.17
C THR A 103 6.14 15.73 -10.88
N SER A 104 5.56 16.88 -10.54
CA SER A 104 4.65 16.99 -9.39
C SER A 104 3.42 16.10 -9.58
N LEU A 105 3.06 15.33 -8.56
CA LEU A 105 1.88 14.46 -8.57
C LEU A 105 0.59 15.25 -8.84
N GLY A 106 0.48 16.47 -8.32
CA GLY A 106 -0.68 17.34 -8.55
C GLY A 106 -0.86 17.78 -10.01
N MET A 107 0.17 17.66 -10.84
CA MET A 107 0.15 18.01 -12.27
C MET A 107 -0.11 16.79 -13.18
N ILE A 108 -0.10 15.57 -12.62
CA ILE A 108 -0.32 14.35 -13.38
C ILE A 108 -1.81 14.21 -13.67
N LYS A 109 -2.17 14.06 -14.95
CA LYS A 109 -3.52 13.71 -15.38
C LYS A 109 -3.67 12.20 -15.36
N ASP A 110 -4.20 11.66 -14.27
CA ASP A 110 -4.49 10.24 -14.13
C ASP A 110 -5.91 10.01 -13.61
N LYS A 111 -6.71 9.26 -14.37
CA LYS A 111 -8.11 8.99 -14.01
C LYS A 111 -8.24 8.23 -12.69
N GLU A 112 -7.33 7.31 -12.38
CA GLU A 112 -7.40 6.55 -11.13
C GLU A 112 -7.05 7.44 -9.93
N LEU A 113 -6.15 8.42 -10.11
CA LEU A 113 -5.89 9.44 -9.10
C LEU A 113 -7.10 10.37 -8.90
N GLU A 114 -7.74 10.79 -9.99
CA GLU A 114 -8.97 11.60 -9.94
C GLU A 114 -10.10 10.85 -9.24
N ASP A 115 -10.38 9.61 -9.65
CA ASP A 115 -11.43 8.76 -9.08
C ASP A 115 -11.13 8.42 -7.60
N PHE A 116 -9.87 8.22 -7.23
CA PHE A 116 -9.46 7.92 -5.85
C PHE A 116 -9.69 9.09 -4.90
N PHE A 117 -9.50 10.32 -5.39
CA PHE A 117 -9.73 11.55 -4.62
C PHE A 117 -11.06 12.23 -4.93
N ASP A 118 -11.98 11.57 -5.63
CA ASP A 118 -13.30 12.13 -5.92
C ASP A 118 -14.08 12.38 -4.62
N GLY A 119 -14.63 13.58 -4.47
CA GLY A 119 -15.29 14.03 -3.24
C GLY A 119 -14.35 14.45 -2.09
N PHE A 120 -13.03 14.57 -2.32
CA PHE A 120 -12.07 14.99 -1.28
C PHE A 120 -11.40 16.34 -1.58
N ASP A 121 -11.66 17.32 -0.70
CA ASP A 121 -11.21 18.71 -0.88
C ASP A 121 -9.70 18.93 -0.65
N TYR A 122 -9.05 18.09 0.16
CA TYR A 122 -7.67 18.27 0.62
C TYR A 122 -6.62 17.45 -0.15
N ARG A 123 -6.97 16.89 -1.32
CA ARG A 123 -6.07 16.03 -2.09
C ARG A 123 -4.73 16.68 -2.43
N TYR A 124 -4.72 17.99 -2.68
CA TYR A 124 -3.51 18.69 -3.11
C TYR A 124 -2.48 18.84 -1.98
N ASP A 125 -2.93 18.95 -0.73
CA ASP A 125 -2.03 19.16 0.41
C ASP A 125 -1.12 17.94 0.65
N ILE A 126 -1.68 16.74 0.52
CA ILE A 126 -0.92 15.49 0.70
C ILE A 126 -0.03 15.21 -0.51
N LEU A 127 -0.51 15.46 -1.74
CA LEU A 127 0.28 15.31 -2.95
C LEU A 127 1.48 16.28 -2.94
N ASP A 128 1.29 17.54 -2.56
CA ASP A 128 2.36 18.53 -2.40
C ASP A 128 3.40 18.09 -1.37
N ARG A 129 2.96 17.43 -0.30
CA ARG A 129 3.89 16.93 0.72
C ARG A 129 4.71 15.76 0.21
N ILE A 130 4.09 14.83 -0.51
CA ILE A 130 4.80 13.74 -1.18
C ILE A 130 5.81 14.32 -2.18
N ASP A 131 5.43 15.31 -2.96
CA ASP A 131 6.31 15.96 -3.94
C ASP A 131 7.55 16.58 -3.29
N ARG A 132 7.44 17.16 -2.09
CA ARG A 132 8.59 17.71 -1.34
C ARG A 132 9.56 16.61 -0.91
N GLU A 133 9.05 15.53 -0.33
CA GLU A 133 9.88 14.39 0.10
C GLU A 133 10.57 13.72 -1.07
N VAL A 134 9.83 13.50 -2.18
CA VAL A 134 10.36 12.93 -3.42
C VAL A 134 11.41 13.85 -4.03
N SER A 135 11.18 15.16 -4.07
CA SER A 135 12.14 16.13 -4.60
C SER A 135 13.44 16.13 -3.79
N ALA A 136 13.36 16.14 -2.46
CA ALA A 136 14.54 16.07 -1.59
C ALA A 136 15.31 14.75 -1.80
N ALA A 137 14.60 13.62 -1.86
CA ALA A 137 15.21 12.32 -2.12
C ALA A 137 15.87 12.25 -3.50
N CYS A 138 15.25 12.82 -4.54
CA CYS A 138 15.83 12.90 -5.87
C CYS A 138 17.15 13.69 -5.86
N VAL A 139 17.20 14.81 -5.13
CA VAL A 139 18.44 15.59 -4.98
C VAL A 139 19.53 14.75 -4.32
N ASP A 140 19.23 14.04 -3.24
CA ASP A 140 20.19 13.16 -2.58
C ASP A 140 20.67 12.03 -3.52
N LEU A 141 19.77 11.42 -4.29
CA LEU A 141 20.13 10.39 -5.29
C LEU A 141 20.99 10.94 -6.44
N ILE A 142 20.77 12.19 -6.89
CA ILE A 142 21.64 12.85 -7.89
C ILE A 142 23.06 13.01 -7.36
N TYR A 143 23.21 13.35 -6.07
CA TYR A 143 24.51 13.51 -5.42
C TYR A 143 25.10 12.20 -4.89
N GLY A 144 24.49 11.04 -5.19
CA GLY A 144 24.94 9.73 -4.72
C GLY A 144 24.87 9.56 -3.20
N ARG A 145 24.03 10.35 -2.52
CA ARG A 145 23.84 10.28 -1.07
C ARG A 145 22.89 9.13 -0.70
N PRO A 146 23.09 8.51 0.47
CA PRO A 146 22.26 7.40 0.90
C PRO A 146 20.83 7.85 1.20
N VAL A 147 19.87 7.27 0.49
CA VAL A 147 18.43 7.40 0.75
C VAL A 147 17.88 6.10 1.32
N SER A 148 16.99 6.18 2.32
CA SER A 148 16.41 5.00 2.96
C SER A 148 15.57 4.17 1.97
N SER A 149 15.51 2.84 2.14
CA SER A 149 14.73 1.95 1.26
C SER A 149 13.24 2.37 1.17
N GLY A 150 12.66 2.84 2.28
CA GLY A 150 11.28 3.32 2.29
C GLY A 150 11.06 4.58 1.43
N LEU A 151 11.99 5.53 1.48
CA LEU A 151 11.94 6.73 0.65
C LEU A 151 12.28 6.42 -0.81
N ARG A 152 13.19 5.48 -1.09
CA ARG A 152 13.46 4.98 -2.45
C ARG A 152 12.21 4.36 -3.09
N ARG A 153 11.40 3.63 -2.33
CA ARG A 153 10.11 3.08 -2.81
C ARG A 153 9.08 4.18 -3.07
N LEU A 154 8.99 5.19 -2.20
CA LEU A 154 8.13 6.35 -2.43
C LEU A 154 8.50 7.08 -3.74
N VAL A 155 9.81 7.34 -3.95
CA VAL A 155 10.32 7.90 -5.21
C VAL A 155 9.96 7.00 -6.39
N CYS A 156 10.09 5.67 -6.23
CA CYS A 156 9.75 4.72 -7.28
C CYS A 156 8.29 4.86 -7.74
N TYR A 157 7.35 4.86 -6.78
CA TYR A 157 5.93 5.03 -7.07
C TYR A 157 5.61 6.40 -7.65
N ALA A 158 6.17 7.47 -7.09
CA ALA A 158 5.83 8.83 -7.49
C ALA A 158 6.38 9.20 -8.88
N VAL A 159 7.54 8.68 -9.25
CA VAL A 159 8.24 9.07 -10.47
C VAL A 159 7.96 8.13 -11.65
N TRP A 160 7.89 6.82 -11.41
CA TRP A 160 7.72 5.82 -12.48
C TRP A 160 6.51 4.92 -12.30
N GLY A 161 5.91 4.90 -11.11
CA GLY A 161 4.75 4.08 -10.79
C GLY A 161 3.42 4.82 -10.93
N ASN A 162 2.46 4.46 -10.08
CA ASN A 162 1.14 5.07 -10.03
C ASN A 162 1.05 6.08 -8.86
N PRO A 163 0.53 7.30 -9.08
CA PRO A 163 0.34 8.30 -8.02
C PRO A 163 -0.49 7.81 -6.82
N VAL A 164 -1.49 6.96 -7.05
CA VAL A 164 -2.31 6.36 -5.97
C VAL A 164 -1.48 5.41 -5.11
N ASP A 165 -0.56 4.66 -5.71
CA ASP A 165 0.36 3.80 -4.96
C ASP A 165 1.38 4.65 -4.17
N ALA A 166 1.81 5.79 -4.71
CA ALA A 166 2.67 6.73 -3.99
C ALA A 166 1.96 7.31 -2.77
N TYR A 167 0.69 7.68 -2.93
CA TYR A 167 -0.18 8.14 -1.84
C TYR A 167 -0.32 7.07 -0.76
N LYS A 168 -0.78 5.87 -1.13
CA LYS A 168 -0.97 4.74 -0.19
C LYS A 168 0.34 4.42 0.52
N TRP A 169 1.44 4.34 -0.22
CA TRP A 169 2.75 4.13 0.39
C TRP A 169 3.09 5.22 1.40
N TYR A 170 2.90 6.49 1.04
CA TYR A 170 3.17 7.61 1.92
C TYR A 170 2.37 7.52 3.22
N GLU A 171 1.05 7.42 3.11
CA GLU A 171 0.11 7.38 4.24
C GLU A 171 0.39 6.17 5.14
N TYR A 172 0.55 5.00 4.54
CA TYR A 172 0.67 3.75 5.27
C TYR A 172 2.05 3.49 5.85
N ASN A 173 3.12 4.10 5.32
CA ASN A 173 4.50 3.66 5.62
C ASN A 173 5.47 4.72 6.03
N TYR A 174 5.26 5.91 5.51
CA TYR A 174 6.31 6.91 5.47
C TYR A 174 5.93 8.12 6.30
N GLN A 175 4.65 8.49 6.33
CA GLN A 175 4.17 9.64 7.07
C GLN A 175 4.53 9.57 8.56
N GLN A 176 5.37 10.49 9.00
CA GLN A 176 5.85 10.55 10.39
C GLN A 176 5.08 11.55 11.26
N GLU A 177 4.25 12.38 10.63
CA GLU A 177 3.50 13.45 11.30
C GLU A 177 1.99 13.23 11.22
N TYR A 178 1.29 13.66 12.27
CA TYR A 178 -0.17 13.66 12.25
C TYR A 178 -0.68 14.67 11.21
N MET A 179 -1.61 14.21 10.37
CA MET A 179 -2.42 15.08 9.52
C MET A 179 -3.87 15.03 10.02
N PRO A 180 -4.56 16.19 10.08
CA PRO A 180 -5.94 16.25 10.56
C PRO A 180 -6.93 15.51 9.66
N HIS A 181 -6.58 15.28 8.39
CA HIS A 181 -7.40 14.60 7.39
C HIS A 181 -6.63 13.39 6.84
N ARG A 182 -6.65 12.27 7.57
CA ARG A 182 -6.11 11.00 7.06
C ARG A 182 -7.12 10.34 6.15
N TYR A 183 -6.65 9.77 5.05
CA TYR A 183 -7.47 8.94 4.18
C TYR A 183 -6.94 7.50 4.26
N LEU A 184 -7.64 6.67 5.03
CA LEU A 184 -7.48 5.23 4.96
C LEU A 184 -8.60 4.75 4.04
N PRO A 185 -8.32 4.31 2.80
CA PRO A 185 -9.37 3.67 2.02
C PRO A 185 -9.89 2.47 2.82
N GLU A 186 -11.21 2.37 2.93
CA GLU A 186 -12.00 1.44 3.76
C GLU A 186 -11.83 -0.07 3.37
N HIS A 187 -10.65 -0.47 2.91
CA HIS A 187 -10.44 -1.71 2.16
C HIS A 187 -9.16 -2.45 2.61
N VAL A 188 -8.52 -2.05 3.70
CA VAL A 188 -7.40 -2.80 4.32
C VAL A 188 -7.97 -3.85 5.25
N ILE A 189 -8.43 -4.96 4.69
CA ILE A 189 -9.25 -5.94 5.42
C ILE A 189 -8.46 -6.73 6.45
N LEU A 190 -7.14 -6.78 6.33
CA LEU A 190 -6.26 -7.32 7.37
C LEU A 190 -6.21 -6.45 8.64
N GLY A 191 -6.61 -5.17 8.56
CA GLY A 191 -6.72 -4.30 9.73
C GLY A 191 -7.81 -4.73 10.70
N ASP A 192 -8.86 -5.38 10.19
CA ASP A 192 -10.02 -5.79 10.98
C ASP A 192 -9.86 -7.19 11.60
N LEU A 193 -8.79 -7.91 11.24
CA LEU A 193 -8.58 -9.27 11.71
C LEU A 193 -8.03 -9.30 13.14
N PRO A 194 -8.56 -10.18 14.01
CA PRO A 194 -8.07 -10.34 15.37
C PRO A 194 -6.64 -10.91 15.36
N LYS A 195 -5.75 -10.24 16.10
CA LYS A 195 -4.34 -10.64 16.20
C LYS A 195 -4.18 -11.86 17.11
N SER A 196 -3.17 -12.68 16.84
CA SER A 196 -2.82 -13.82 17.72
C SER A 196 -2.54 -13.35 19.15
N LYS A 197 -2.80 -14.20 20.16
CA LYS A 197 -2.51 -13.90 21.57
C LYS A 197 -1.02 -13.65 21.84
N ASP A 198 -0.15 -14.23 21.01
CA ASP A 198 1.30 -14.09 21.11
C ASP A 198 1.86 -12.95 20.23
N TYR A 199 0.97 -12.18 19.60
CA TYR A 199 1.36 -11.08 18.75
C TYR A 199 1.96 -9.94 19.58
N THR A 200 3.25 -9.68 19.38
CA THR A 200 3.93 -8.53 19.98
C THR A 200 3.89 -7.38 19.00
N GLU A 201 3.30 -6.25 19.41
CA GLU A 201 3.33 -5.03 18.60
C GLU A 201 4.78 -4.59 18.36
N PRO A 202 5.19 -4.31 17.11
CA PRO A 202 6.54 -3.87 16.84
C PRO A 202 6.82 -2.57 17.58
N GLU A 203 7.89 -2.53 18.37
CA GLU A 203 8.32 -1.27 18.97
C GLU A 203 8.63 -0.27 17.84
N PRO A 204 8.10 0.96 17.90
CA PRO A 204 8.31 1.95 16.86
C PRO A 204 9.80 2.21 16.70
N SER A 205 10.39 1.71 15.61
CA SER A 205 11.83 1.80 15.39
C SER A 205 12.24 3.28 15.39
N VAL A 206 13.19 3.54 16.28
CA VAL A 206 13.74 4.84 16.60
C VAL A 206 14.55 5.31 15.40
N LEU A 207 13.98 6.21 14.59
CA LEU A 207 14.81 7.26 14.00
C LEU A 207 15.01 8.28 15.13
N SER A 208 16.28 8.49 15.47
CA SER A 208 16.78 9.28 16.59
C SER A 208 16.10 10.65 16.72
N GLY A 209 15.37 10.87 17.83
CA GLY A 209 14.70 12.13 18.15
C GLY A 209 13.85 12.03 19.43
N TRP A 210 14.51 11.83 20.57
CA TRP A 210 13.95 11.10 21.71
C TRP A 210 13.02 11.84 22.70
N LYS A 211 12.59 13.09 22.49
CA LYS A 211 11.87 13.81 23.57
C LYS A 211 10.59 14.58 23.24
N ARG A 212 10.21 14.76 21.97
CA ARG A 212 8.98 15.54 21.64
C ARG A 212 7.73 14.72 21.30
N HIS A 213 7.87 13.42 21.06
CA HIS A 213 6.77 12.59 20.56
C HIS A 213 6.35 11.49 21.52
N ARG A 214 6.82 11.50 22.77
CA ARG A 214 6.38 10.53 23.79
C ARG A 214 4.94 10.80 24.22
N ASP A 215 4.60 12.07 24.43
CA ASP A 215 3.27 12.47 24.88
C ASP A 215 2.23 12.37 23.76
N VAL A 216 2.64 12.62 22.51
CA VAL A 216 1.78 12.44 21.33
C VAL A 216 1.51 10.94 21.09
N ARG A 217 2.54 10.09 21.18
CA ARG A 217 2.38 8.62 21.07
C ARG A 217 1.56 8.02 22.21
N SER A 218 1.68 8.54 23.44
CA SER A 218 0.84 8.15 24.58
C SER A 218 -0.64 8.50 24.36
N ARG A 219 -0.93 9.67 23.78
CA ARG A 219 -2.31 10.09 23.47
C ARG A 219 -2.88 9.33 22.28
N MET A 220 -2.07 9.01 21.28
CA MET A 220 -2.45 8.13 20.16
C MET A 220 -2.64 6.67 20.59
N ALA A 221 -1.86 6.17 21.55
CA ALA A 221 -2.08 4.86 22.15
C ALA A 221 -3.40 4.80 22.94
N ARG A 222 -3.75 5.87 23.67
CA ARG A 222 -5.07 5.99 24.32
C ARG A 222 -6.25 6.08 23.34
N ALA A 223 -6.07 6.78 22.21
CA ALA A 223 -7.07 6.83 21.14
C ALA A 223 -7.21 5.47 20.41
N LYS A 224 -6.17 4.64 20.43
CA LYS A 224 -6.18 3.26 19.93
C LYS A 224 -6.86 2.28 20.91
N ASP A 225 -6.72 2.48 22.22
CA ASP A 225 -7.48 1.75 23.25
C ASP A 225 -9.01 2.02 23.18
N GLU A 226 -9.42 3.07 22.45
CA GLU A 226 -10.83 3.41 22.14
C GLU A 226 -11.31 2.85 20.78
N GLY A 227 -10.58 1.92 20.17
CA GLY A 227 -11.04 1.17 18.98
C GLY A 227 -10.47 1.66 17.64
N VAL A 228 -9.19 2.04 17.59
CA VAL A 228 -8.50 2.34 16.33
C VAL A 228 -7.18 1.58 16.28
N GLY A 229 -7.20 0.36 15.76
CA GLY A 229 -6.07 -0.57 15.80
C GLY A 229 -5.43 -0.86 14.45
N MET A 230 -4.20 -0.37 14.21
CA MET A 230 -3.30 -0.83 13.15
C MET A 230 -2.23 -1.82 13.65
N SER A 231 -1.78 -2.65 12.69
CA SER A 231 -0.50 -3.42 12.57
C SER A 231 -0.43 -4.83 13.19
N SER A 232 0.23 -5.84 12.60
CA SER A 232 1.40 -5.75 11.70
C SER A 232 1.72 -7.01 10.85
N PHE A 233 2.60 -6.79 9.86
CA PHE A 233 3.60 -7.72 9.30
C PHE A 233 3.16 -8.78 8.26
N LEU A 234 3.04 -8.36 6.99
CA LEU A 234 2.96 -9.26 5.83
C LEU A 234 4.34 -9.74 5.37
N VAL A 235 4.83 -10.74 6.09
CA VAL A 235 5.94 -11.67 5.84
C VAL A 235 6.83 -11.37 4.62
N ARG A 236 7.92 -10.66 4.94
CA ARG A 236 9.26 -10.68 4.32
C ARG A 236 9.65 -9.69 3.21
N GLU A 237 9.05 -9.55 2.03
CA GLU A 237 9.53 -8.53 1.05
C GLU A 237 8.49 -8.05 0.03
N GLY A 238 7.37 -7.48 0.48
CA GLY A 238 6.44 -6.81 -0.42
C GLY A 238 5.34 -6.09 0.36
N VAL A 239 5.25 -4.77 0.19
CA VAL A 239 4.32 -3.87 0.91
C VAL A 239 4.67 -3.74 2.40
N VAL A 240 5.54 -2.79 2.69
CA VAL A 240 5.49 -2.15 4.00
C VAL A 240 4.08 -1.52 4.05
N ILE A 241 3.35 -1.73 5.15
CA ILE A 241 2.43 -0.76 5.78
C ILE A 241 3.05 -0.57 7.18
N MET A 242 3.67 0.57 7.42
CA MET A 242 4.34 0.96 8.65
C MET A 242 3.59 2.08 9.40
N ARG A 243 3.00 1.65 10.52
CA ARG A 243 2.82 2.31 11.83
C ARG A 243 1.44 2.86 12.17
#